data_AF-A0A2V7WCJ0-F1
#
_entry.id   AF-A0A2V7WCJ0-F1
#
_cell.length_a   1.000
_cell.length_b   1.000
_cell.length_c   1.000
_cell.angle_alpha   90.00
_cell.angle_beta   90.00
_cell.angle_gamma   90.00
#
_symmetry.space_group_name_H-M   'P 1'
#
loop_
_entity.id
_entity.type
_entity.pdbx_description
1 polymer ?
#
loop_
_entity_poly.entity_id
_entity_poly.type
_entity_poly.pdbx_seq_one_letter_code
_entity_poly.pdbx_strand_id
1 'polypeptide(L)'
;MSKGNSRLKTVELPNGESPMQDSSPGSSRWMGLAIVGGLAALIVFGYLTLLEMRGIHGVLDARLDQIDTRLAQLSTKIEQAGTRPVERSGPDPNRVYAIKTDGAPFKGPAAAPITIAEFSDFQ
;
A
#
# COMPACT_ATOMS: atom_id res chain seq x y z
N MET A 1 87.21 -24.60 -23.27
CA MET A 1 86.97 -25.91 -23.92
C MET A 1 86.63 -26.97 -22.88
N SER A 2 85.67 -27.85 -23.19
CA SER A 2 85.37 -29.15 -22.53
C SER A 2 84.62 -29.06 -21.18
N LYS A 3 83.52 -29.76 -20.91
CA LYS A 3 82.84 -30.87 -21.61
C LYS A 3 81.45 -31.06 -20.97
N GLY A 4 80.48 -31.59 -21.72
CA GLY A 4 79.24 -32.16 -21.17
C GLY A 4 79.52 -33.24 -20.11
N ASN A 5 78.52 -33.73 -19.38
CA ASN A 5 77.64 -34.77 -19.90
C ASN A 5 76.41 -34.99 -18.99
N SER A 6 75.24 -35.12 -19.60
CA SER A 6 74.03 -35.69 -19.01
C SER A 6 74.23 -37.17 -18.63
N ARG A 7 73.77 -37.55 -17.44
CA ARG A 7 73.39 -38.94 -17.13
C ARG A 7 72.06 -38.95 -16.36
N LEU A 8 71.04 -39.41 -17.08
CA LEU A 8 69.73 -39.79 -16.61
C LEU A 8 69.84 -40.96 -15.60
N LYS A 9 69.08 -40.88 -14.52
CA LYS A 9 68.51 -42.02 -13.78
C LYS A 9 67.19 -41.50 -13.19
N THR A 10 66.04 -41.93 -13.72
CA THR A 10 65.28 -43.14 -13.30
C THR A 10 64.16 -42.72 -12.32
N VAL A 11 62.95 -42.47 -12.84
CA VAL A 11 61.73 -43.33 -12.72
C VAL A 11 60.95 -43.08 -11.40
N GLU A 12 59.86 -42.31 -11.54
CA GLU A 12 58.50 -42.41 -10.96
C GLU A 12 58.21 -43.62 -10.03
N LEU A 13 57.48 -43.60 -8.89
CA LEU A 13 56.31 -42.89 -8.30
C LEU A 13 56.18 -43.37 -6.80
N PRO A 14 55.09 -43.14 -6.03
CA PRO A 14 54.36 -41.92 -5.66
C PRO A 14 54.23 -41.80 -4.11
N ASN A 15 53.98 -40.62 -3.56
CA ASN A 15 53.07 -40.51 -2.41
C ASN A 15 52.69 -39.06 -2.15
N GLY A 16 51.41 -38.87 -1.87
CA GLY A 16 50.73 -37.60 -1.95
C GLY A 16 51.17 -36.62 -0.88
N GLU A 17 51.38 -35.39 -1.31
CA GLU A 17 51.35 -34.24 -0.43
C GLU A 17 50.33 -33.28 -1.05
N SER A 18 49.12 -33.33 -0.51
CA SER A 18 48.07 -32.33 -0.75
C SER A 18 48.65 -30.94 -0.54
N PRO A 19 48.12 -29.89 -1.19
CA PRO A 19 48.43 -28.54 -0.79
C PRO A 19 47.97 -28.38 0.67
N MET A 20 48.93 -28.38 1.59
CA MET A 20 48.76 -27.90 2.95
C MET A 20 48.22 -26.47 2.82
N GLN A 21 46.91 -26.39 2.97
CA GLN A 21 46.18 -25.16 3.14
C GLN A 21 46.66 -24.61 4.48
N ASP A 22 47.65 -23.73 4.42
CA ASP A 22 48.21 -23.03 5.58
C ASP A 22 47.11 -22.15 6.16
N SER A 23 46.32 -22.77 7.02
CA SER A 23 45.29 -22.17 7.84
C SER A 23 46.01 -21.55 9.01
N SER A 24 46.55 -20.34 8.76
CA SER A 24 47.21 -19.52 9.77
C SER A 24 46.29 -19.37 11.01
N PRO A 25 46.65 -19.91 12.18
CA PRO A 25 45.84 -19.82 13.38
C PRO A 25 46.18 -18.52 14.11
N GLY A 26 45.65 -17.40 13.63
CA GLY A 26 46.03 -16.07 14.14
C GLY A 26 44.91 -15.07 14.38
N SER A 27 43.65 -15.37 14.04
CA SER A 27 42.59 -14.35 13.97
C SER A 27 41.45 -14.48 15.00
N SER A 28 41.50 -15.43 15.94
CA SER A 28 40.42 -15.64 16.92
C SER A 28 40.19 -14.45 17.88
N ARG A 29 41.22 -13.63 18.15
CA ARG A 29 41.07 -12.41 18.97
C ARG A 29 40.51 -11.21 18.18
N TRP A 30 40.68 -11.21 16.87
CA TRP A 30 40.18 -10.17 15.97
C TRP A 30 38.76 -10.46 15.46
N MET A 31 38.39 -11.74 15.39
CA MET A 31 37.01 -12.17 15.09
C MET A 31 36.03 -11.76 16.20
N GLY A 32 36.42 -11.91 17.48
CA GLY A 32 35.57 -11.52 18.61
C GLY A 32 35.28 -10.01 18.65
N LEU A 33 36.29 -9.18 18.34
CA LEU A 33 36.13 -7.72 18.27
C LEU A 33 35.22 -7.29 17.11
N ALA A 34 35.28 -7.99 15.96
CA ALA A 34 34.39 -7.73 14.85
C ALA A 34 32.92 -8.08 15.19
N ILE A 35 32.68 -9.17 15.91
CA ILE A 35 31.32 -9.58 16.33
C ILE A 35 30.75 -8.58 17.34
N VAL A 36 31.52 -8.19 18.37
CA VAL A 36 31.07 -7.23 19.38
C VAL A 36 30.82 -5.85 18.76
N GLY A 37 31.68 -5.41 17.85
CA GLY A 37 31.48 -4.16 17.11
C GLY A 37 30.24 -4.20 16.21
N GLY A 38 30.01 -5.30 15.50
CA GLY A 38 28.80 -5.50 14.69
C GLY A 38 27.51 -5.54 15.52
N LEU A 39 27.52 -6.21 16.67
CA LEU A 39 26.37 -6.27 17.58
C LEU A 39 26.05 -4.88 18.16
N ALA A 40 27.09 -4.16 18.59
CA ALA A 40 26.94 -2.78 19.07
C ALA A 40 26.40 -1.86 17.97
N ALA A 41 26.86 -2.01 16.72
CA ALA A 41 26.35 -1.26 15.58
C ALA A 41 24.88 -1.60 15.28
N LEU A 42 24.45 -2.85 15.38
CA LEU A 42 23.04 -3.24 15.21
C LEU A 42 22.15 -2.73 16.34
N ILE A 43 22.65 -2.74 17.58
CA ILE A 43 21.92 -2.18 18.73
C ILE A 43 21.77 -0.67 18.55
N VAL A 44 22.84 0.04 18.18
CA VAL A 44 22.79 1.48 17.92
C VAL A 44 21.92 1.79 16.71
N PHE A 45 22.05 1.04 15.61
CA PHE A 45 21.24 1.21 14.42
C PHE A 45 19.76 0.96 14.73
N GLY A 46 19.43 -0.14 15.40
CA GLY A 46 18.07 -0.40 15.87
C GLY A 46 17.55 0.66 16.85
N TYR A 47 18.42 1.23 17.69
CA TYR A 47 18.08 2.35 18.57
C TYR A 47 17.80 3.65 17.80
N LEU A 48 18.58 3.93 16.75
CA LEU A 48 18.33 5.05 15.83
C LEU A 48 17.02 4.84 15.04
N THR A 49 16.72 3.61 14.61
CA THR A 49 15.44 3.28 13.96
C THR A 49 14.26 3.37 14.91
N LEU A 50 14.43 3.02 16.20
CA LEU A 50 13.38 3.15 17.22
C LEU A 50 13.09 4.61 17.61
N LEU A 51 14.07 5.51 17.48
CA LEU A 51 13.86 6.94 17.69
C LEU A 51 12.93 7.51 16.60
N GLU A 52 12.98 6.95 15.40
CA GLU A 52 12.15 7.35 14.26
C GLU A 52 10.69 6.89 14.42
N MET A 53 10.45 5.73 15.05
CA MET A 53 9.10 5.16 15.25
C MET A 53 8.25 5.83 16.32
N ARG A 54 8.81 6.73 17.15
CA ARG A 54 8.05 7.39 18.24
C ARG A 54 7.01 8.40 17.75
N GLY A 55 7.10 8.86 16.49
CA GLY A 55 6.15 9.83 15.92
C GLY A 55 4.78 9.25 15.51
N ILE A 56 4.65 7.92 15.42
CA ILE A 56 3.46 7.28 14.83
C ILE A 56 2.27 7.24 15.80
N HIS A 57 2.50 7.25 17.12
CA HIS A 57 1.40 7.24 18.10
C HIS A 57 0.58 8.54 18.10
N GLY A 58 1.25 9.70 18.02
CA GLY A 58 0.57 10.99 18.06
C GLY A 58 -0.35 11.25 16.85
N VAL A 59 -0.02 10.69 15.68
CA VAL A 59 -0.88 10.84 14.49
C VAL A 59 -2.10 9.93 14.54
N LEU A 60 -2.00 8.73 15.13
CA LEU A 60 -3.17 7.86 15.33
C LEU A 60 -4.14 8.48 16.34
N ASP A 61 -3.63 9.02 17.44
CA ASP A 61 -4.45 9.71 18.44
C ASP A 61 -5.17 10.93 17.84
N ALA A 62 -4.44 11.74 17.07
CA ALA A 62 -5.04 12.88 16.35
C ALA A 62 -6.11 12.45 15.34
N ARG A 63 -5.96 11.29 14.69
CA ARG A 63 -6.96 10.74 13.77
C ARG A 63 -8.18 10.24 14.51
N LEU A 64 -8.01 9.60 15.66
CA LEU A 64 -9.11 9.12 16.50
C LEU A 64 -9.94 10.30 17.02
N ASP A 65 -9.29 11.34 17.55
CA ASP A 65 -9.95 12.55 18.05
C ASP A 65 -10.72 13.31 16.93
N GLN A 66 -10.13 13.35 15.73
CA GLN A 66 -10.78 13.90 14.55
C GLN A 66 -12.03 13.10 14.13
N ILE A 67 -11.99 11.76 14.27
CA ILE A 67 -13.15 10.91 13.98
C ILE A 67 -14.26 11.16 15.00
N ASP A 68 -13.94 11.21 16.29
CA ASP A 68 -14.91 11.48 17.36
C ASP A 68 -15.61 12.83 17.17
N THR A 69 -14.83 13.86 16.82
CA THR A 69 -15.37 15.19 16.50
C THR A 69 -16.34 15.15 15.32
N ARG A 70 -16.00 14.42 14.24
CA ARG A 70 -16.86 14.29 13.06
C ARG A 70 -18.14 13.51 13.38
N LEU A 71 -18.05 12.47 14.21
CA LEU A 71 -19.22 11.71 14.65
C LEU A 71 -20.17 12.59 15.48
N ALA A 72 -19.64 13.41 16.39
CA ALA A 72 -20.44 14.37 17.16
C ALA A 72 -21.12 15.42 16.26
N GLN A 73 -20.41 15.92 15.24
CA GLN A 73 -20.97 16.84 14.25
C GLN A 73 -22.05 16.18 13.39
N LEU A 74 -21.85 14.92 12.99
CA LEU A 74 -22.84 14.16 12.23
C LEU A 74 -24.09 13.89 13.07
N SER A 75 -23.95 13.50 14.34
CA SER A 75 -25.09 13.32 15.25
C SER A 75 -25.90 14.60 15.35
N THR A 76 -25.23 15.72 15.63
CA THR A 76 -25.86 17.04 15.70
C THR A 76 -26.57 17.40 14.39
N LYS A 77 -25.95 17.14 13.24
CA LYS A 77 -26.55 17.42 11.93
C LYS A 77 -27.74 16.52 11.62
N ILE A 78 -27.71 15.25 12.03
CA ILE A 78 -28.81 14.29 11.87
C ILE A 78 -29.97 14.68 12.80
N GLU A 79 -29.70 15.06 14.04
CA GLU A 79 -30.72 15.57 14.97
C GLU A 79 -31.35 16.87 14.46
N GLN A 80 -30.53 17.78 13.91
CA GLN A 80 -31.01 18.99 13.22
C GLN A 80 -31.79 18.67 11.94
N ALA A 81 -31.44 17.62 11.21
CA ALA A 81 -32.16 17.19 10.01
C ALA A 81 -33.46 16.45 10.36
N GLY A 82 -33.52 15.73 11.47
CA GLY A 82 -34.71 15.04 11.97
C GLY A 82 -35.73 15.99 12.63
N THR A 83 -35.29 17.18 13.06
CA THR A 83 -36.16 18.25 13.58
C THR A 83 -36.58 19.27 12.53
N ARG A 84 -35.93 19.29 11.36
CA ARG A 84 -36.43 20.02 10.19
C ARG A 84 -37.58 19.23 9.59
N PRO A 85 -38.74 19.86 9.28
CA PRO A 85 -39.72 19.23 8.41
C PRO A 85 -38.97 18.80 7.15
N VAL A 86 -39.05 17.52 6.82
CA VAL A 86 -38.55 17.00 5.55
C VAL A 86 -39.42 17.64 4.47
N GLU A 87 -39.04 18.84 4.00
CA GLU A 87 -39.34 19.19 2.62
C GLU A 87 -38.58 18.15 1.80
N ARG A 88 -39.30 17.10 1.43
CA ARG A 88 -38.89 16.16 0.40
C ARG A 88 -38.74 16.99 -0.87
N SER A 89 -37.59 17.62 -1.05
CA SER A 89 -37.20 18.30 -2.28
C SER A 89 -36.88 17.24 -3.31
N GLY A 90 -37.95 16.63 -3.81
CA GLY A 90 -38.01 15.69 -4.91
C GLY A 90 -39.45 15.72 -5.41
N PRO A 91 -39.69 15.53 -6.71
CA PRO A 91 -41.05 15.35 -7.22
C PRO A 91 -41.77 14.31 -6.35
N ASP A 92 -42.93 14.67 -5.82
CA ASP A 92 -43.71 13.75 -4.99
C ASP A 92 -43.92 12.44 -5.76
N PRO A 93 -43.45 11.28 -5.23
CA PRO A 93 -43.53 10.01 -5.94
C PRO A 93 -44.95 9.58 -6.30
N ASN A 94 -45.96 10.09 -5.58
CA ASN A 94 -47.37 9.80 -5.81
C ASN A 94 -48.10 10.91 -6.56
N ARG A 95 -47.40 11.98 -6.95
CA ARG A 95 -48.01 13.11 -7.63
C ARG A 95 -48.18 12.79 -9.11
N VAL A 96 -49.45 12.80 -9.53
CA VAL A 96 -49.80 12.76 -10.94
C VAL A 96 -49.54 14.14 -11.54
N TYR A 97 -48.60 14.21 -12.48
CA TYR A 97 -48.30 15.44 -13.22
C TYR A 97 -49.11 15.48 -14.51
N ALA A 98 -49.91 16.54 -14.68
CA ALA A 98 -50.62 16.77 -15.92
C ALA A 98 -49.64 17.23 -17.01
N ILE A 99 -49.61 16.49 -18.12
CA ILE A 99 -48.82 16.85 -19.31
C ILE A 99 -49.75 17.57 -20.28
N LYS A 100 -49.37 18.79 -20.70
CA LYS A 100 -50.11 19.55 -21.72
C LYS A 100 -49.74 19.01 -23.09
N THR A 101 -50.68 18.37 -23.78
CA THR A 101 -50.48 17.81 -25.13
C THR A 101 -51.13 18.66 -26.23
N ASP A 102 -51.73 19.80 -25.88
CA ASP A 102 -52.40 20.69 -26.84
C ASP A 102 -51.43 21.22 -27.90
N GLY A 103 -51.76 21.00 -29.18
CA GLY A 103 -50.94 21.44 -30.30
C GLY A 103 -49.67 20.62 -30.55
N ALA A 104 -49.40 19.59 -29.74
CA ALA A 104 -48.26 18.70 -29.96
C ALA A 104 -48.51 17.77 -31.17
N PRO A 105 -47.47 17.44 -31.95
CA PRO A 105 -47.57 16.39 -32.96
C PRO A 105 -47.96 15.07 -32.30
N PHE A 106 -48.96 14.38 -32.85
CA PHE A 106 -49.41 13.09 -32.32
C PHE A 106 -49.59 12.08 -33.44
N LYS A 107 -49.53 10.80 -33.07
CA LYS A 107 -49.78 9.68 -33.97
C LYS A 107 -50.89 8.81 -33.42
N GLY A 108 -51.92 8.59 -34.22
CA GLY A 108 -53.08 7.76 -33.88
C GLY A 108 -54.38 8.54 -33.69
N PRO A 109 -55.45 7.88 -33.25
CA PRO A 109 -56.76 8.51 -33.03
C PRO A 109 -56.74 9.50 -31.86
N ALA A 110 -57.38 10.66 -32.03
CA ALA A 110 -57.49 11.68 -30.97
C ALA A 110 -58.25 11.20 -29.72
N ALA A 111 -59.17 10.22 -29.88
CA ALA A 111 -59.96 9.64 -28.80
C ALA A 111 -59.41 8.27 -28.34
N ALA A 112 -58.09 8.04 -28.45
CA ALA A 112 -57.48 6.80 -28.00
C ALA A 112 -57.66 6.61 -26.48
N PRO A 113 -57.97 5.39 -25.99
CA PRO A 113 -58.11 5.12 -24.55
C PRO A 113 -56.83 5.32 -23.73
N ILE A 114 -55.67 5.28 -24.39
CA ILE A 114 -54.35 5.46 -23.77
C ILE A 114 -53.56 6.44 -24.64
N THR A 115 -52.94 7.43 -24.00
CA THR A 115 -52.05 8.41 -24.63
C THR A 115 -50.67 8.31 -23.98
N ILE A 116 -49.63 8.12 -24.79
CA ILE A 116 -48.23 8.09 -24.35
C ILE A 116 -47.60 9.43 -24.74
N ALA A 117 -47.03 10.15 -23.77
CA ALA A 117 -46.30 11.39 -24.00
C ALA A 117 -44.79 11.12 -23.89
N GLU A 118 -44.06 11.42 -24.95
CA GLU A 118 -42.60 11.26 -25.02
C GLU A 118 -41.93 12.63 -24.89
N PHE A 119 -40.90 12.74 -24.05
CA PHE A 119 -40.10 13.95 -23.91
C PHE A 119 -38.61 13.60 -23.85
N SER A 120 -37.78 14.47 -24.43
CA SER A 120 -36.32 14.38 -24.37
C SER A 120 -35.78 15.63 -23.70
N ASP A 121 -35.00 15.44 -22.64
CA ASP A 121 -34.23 16.51 -22.01
C ASP A 121 -32.81 16.46 -22.57
N PHE A 122 -32.46 17.39 -23.45
CA PHE A 122 -31.13 17.48 -24.04
C PHE A 122 -30.27 18.40 -23.17
N GLN A 123 -29.16 17.89 -22.64
CA GLN A 123 -28.13 18.66 -21.94
C GLN A 123 -26.91 18.88 -22.84
#